data_AF-A0A3P7Z7Q3-F1
#
_entry.id   AF-A0A3P7Z7Q3-F1
#
_cell.length_a   1.000
_cell.length_b   1.000
_cell.length_c   1.000
_cell.angle_alpha   90.00
_cell.angle_beta   90.00
_cell.angle_gamma   90.00
#
_symmetry.space_group_name_H-M   'P 1'
#
loop_
_entity.id
_entity.type
_entity.pdbx_description
1 polymer ?
#
loop_
_entity_poly.entity_id
_entity_poly.type
_entity_poly.pdbx_seq_one_letter_code
_entity_poly.pdbx_strand_id
1 'polypeptide(L)' 'MDCIVSGQLSFTMYGKEIILGPGDRLEVPRNIPHSARVVGKDPLVFVDATRKS' A
#
# COMPACT_ATOMS: atom_id res chain seq x y z
N MET A 1 -6.25 1.30 5.88
CA MET A 1 -5.52 0.02 6.08
C MET A 1 -5.51 -0.61 4.74
N ASP A 2 -4.31 -0.92 4.29
CA ASP A 2 -4.06 -1.35 2.92
C ASP A 2 -3.62 -2.81 3.00
N CYS A 3 -4.30 -3.70 2.28
CA CYS A 3 -3.98 -5.13 2.24
C CYS A 3 -3.82 -5.58 0.80
N ILE A 4 -2.67 -6.18 0.48
CA ILE A 4 -2.39 -6.65 -0.89
C ILE A 4 -3.00 -8.03 -1.11
N VAL A 5 -3.78 -8.16 -2.18
CA VAL A 5 -4.43 -9.41 -2.59
C VAL A 5 -3.61 -10.12 -3.67
N SER A 6 -3.12 -9.37 -4.67
CA SER A 6 -2.26 -9.90 -5.75
C SER A 6 -1.33 -8.81 -6.30
N GLY A 7 -0.22 -9.20 -6.92
CA GLY A 7 0.77 -8.26 -7.45
C GLY A 7 1.66 -7.66 -6.36
N GLN A 8 2.41 -6.61 -6.71
CA GLN A 8 3.34 -5.95 -5.80
C GLN A 8 3.17 -4.43 -5.84
N LEU A 9 3.32 -3.80 -4.68
CA LEU A 9 3.19 -2.36 -4.49
C LEU A 9 4.44 -1.83 -3.78
N SER A 10 5.14 -0.88 -4.39
CA SER A 10 6.06 -0.01 -3.67
C SER A 10 5.25 1.06 -2.95
N PHE A 11 5.48 1.21 -1.65
CA PHE A 11 4.83 2.19 -0.80
C PHE A 11 5.88 3.04 -0.09
N THR A 12 5.76 4.37 -0.19
CA THR A 12 6.66 5.32 0.47
C THR A 12 5.93 6.12 1.54
N MET A 13 6.45 6.09 2.76
CA MET A 13 5.95 6.85 3.92
C MET A 13 7.10 7.11 4.91
N TYR A 14 7.11 8.27 5.58
CA TYR A 14 8.17 8.65 6.53
C TYR A 14 9.60 8.61 5.96
N GLY A 15 9.76 8.91 4.66
CA GLY A 15 11.05 8.83 3.98
C GLY A 15 11.60 7.41 3.80
N LYS A 16 10.78 6.38 4.03
CA LYS A 16 11.11 4.98 3.81
C LYS A 16 10.25 4.41 2.68
N GLU A 17 10.86 3.62 1.82
CA GLU A 17 10.19 2.85 0.78
C GLU A 17 10.19 1.36 1.17
N ILE A 18 9.05 0.70 1.02
CA ILE A 18 8.89 -0.74 1.23
C ILE A 18 8.14 -1.35 0.05
N ILE A 19 8.43 -2.62 -0.26
CA ILE A 19 7.65 -3.39 -1.23
C ILE A 19 6.71 -4.31 -0.46
N LEU A 20 5.42 -4.22 -0.77
CA LEU A 20 4.35 -5.04 -0.24
C LEU A 20 3.93 -6.06 -1.31
N GLY A 21 3.77 -7.32 -0.90
CA GLY A 21 3.26 -8.41 -1.71
C GLY A 21 2.00 -9.06 -1.10
N PRO A 22 1.45 -10.11 -1.74
CA PRO A 22 0.20 -10.73 -1.30
C PRO A 22 0.25 -11.19 0.16
N GLY A 23 -0.76 -10.79 0.94
CA GLY A 23 -0.83 -11.07 2.38
C GLY A 23 -0.22 -9.99 3.27
N ASP A 24 0.59 -9.08 2.72
CA ASP A 24 1.08 -7.92 3.47
C ASP A 24 -0.04 -6.92 3.74
N ARG A 25 0.10 -6.23 4.88
CA ARG A 25 -0.78 -5.14 5.27
C ARG A 25 0.00 -3.95 5.82
N LEU A 26 -0.53 -2.75 5.57
CA LEU A 26 0.04 -1.50 6.05
C LEU A 26 -1.05 -0.62 6.68
N GLU A 27 -0.74 -0.04 7.84
CA GLU A 27 -1.53 1.04 8.40
C GLU A 27 -0.99 2.37 7.91
N VAL A 28 -1.89 3.19 7.34
CA VAL A 28 -1.59 4.54 6.89
C VAL A 28 -2.26 5.51 7.88
N PRO A 29 -1.49 6.20 8.74
CA PRO A 29 -2.07 7.13 9.68
C PRO A 29 -2.69 8.34 8.97
N ARG A 30 -3.72 8.92 9.59
CA ARG A 30 -4.41 10.09 9.04
C ARG A 30 -3.43 11.26 8.88
N ASN A 31 -3.59 11.99 7.78
CA ASN A 31 -2.82 13.20 7.45
C ASN A 31 -1.30 12.97 7.27
N ILE A 32 -0.87 11.74 7.01
CA ILE A 32 0.53 11.44 6.67
C ILE A 32 0.68 11.34 5.15
N PRO A 33 1.53 12.17 4.52
CA PRO A 33 1.84 12.05 3.11
C PRO A 33 2.43 10.67 2.79
N HIS A 34 1.93 10.05 1.73
CA HIS A 34 2.40 8.78 1.23
C HIS A 34 2.22 8.71 -0.29
N SER A 35 2.97 7.84 -0.94
CA SER A 35 2.82 7.53 -2.36
C SER A 35 2.93 6.03 -2.59
N ALA A 36 2.29 5.58 -3.65
CA ALA A 36 2.18 4.18 -4.00
C ALA A 36 2.48 3.99 -5.49
N ARG A 37 3.24 2.94 -5.85
CA ARG A 37 3.60 2.61 -7.23
C ARG A 37 3.50 1.10 -7.44
N VAL A 38 2.84 0.70 -8.53
CA VAL A 38 2.82 -0.71 -8.96
C VAL A 38 4.23 -1.16 -9.36
N VAL A 39 4.63 -2.33 -8.87
CA VAL A 39 5.90 -2.97 -9.22
C VAL A 39 5.64 -4.12 -10.18
N GLY A 40 6.44 -4.22 -11.24
CA GLY A 40 6.33 -5.28 -12.23
C GLY A 40 5.28 -5.01 -13.31
N LYS A 41 4.82 -6.08 -13.97
CA LYS A 41 3.85 -6.04 -15.06
C LYS A 41 2.51 -6.68 -14.69
N ASP A 42 2.47 -7.44 -13.61
CA ASP A 42 1.27 -8.13 -13.17
C ASP A 42 0.28 -7.15 -12.54
N PRO A 43 -1.04 -7.37 -12.71
CA PRO A 43 -2.05 -6.53 -12.09
C PRO A 43 -1.93 -6.51 -10.56
N LEU A 44 -1.92 -5.31 -9.99
CA LEU A 44 -2.05 -5.10 -8.55
C LEU A 44 -3.54 -5.08 -8.17
N VAL A 45 -3.91 -5.90 -7.19
CA VAL A 45 -5.21 -5.83 -6.51
C VAL A 45 -4.94 -5.67 -5.02
N PHE A 46 -5.54 -4.65 -4.42
CA PHE A 46 -5.45 -4.40 -2.99
C PHE A 46 -6.76 -3.80 -2.46
N VAL A 47 -6.96 -3.92 -1.15
CA VAL A 47 -8.08 -3.30 -0.44
C VAL A 47 -7.54 -2.12 0.34
N ASP A 48 -8.09 -0.93 0.09
CA ASP A 48 -7.94 0.23 0.97
C ASP A 48 -9.21 0.42 1.78
N ALA A 49 -9.07 0.36 3.10
CA ALA A 49 -10.12 0.65 4.05
C ALA A 49 -9.78 1.90 4.87
N THR A 50 -10.51 2.98 4.64
CA THR A 50 -10.46 4.21 5.43
C THR A 50 -11.70 4.36 6.31
N ARG A 51 -11.52 4.76 7.57
CA ARG A 51 -12.65 5.10 8.44
C ARG A 51 -13.13 6.51 8.12
N LYS A 52 -14.43 6.67 7.86
CA LYS A 52 -15.06 7.99 7.82
C LYS A 52 -14.98 8.64 9.21
N SER A 53 -14.54 9.90 9.23
CA SER A 53 -14.61 10.79 10.40
C SER A 53 -16.05 11.16 10.72
#